data_AF-A0A1M2YVU8-F1
#
_entry.id   AF-A0A1M2YVU8-F1
#
_cell.length_a   1.000
_cell.length_b   1.000
_cell.length_c   1.000
_cell.angle_alpha   90.00
_cell.angle_beta   90.00
_cell.angle_gamma   90.00
#
_symmetry.space_group_name_H-M   'P 1'
#
loop_
_entity.id
_entity.type
_entity.pdbx_description
1 polymer ?
#
loop_
_entity_poly.entity_id
_entity_poly.type
_entity_poly.pdbx_seq_one_letter_code
_entity_poly.pdbx_strand_id
1 'polypeptide(L)'
;MSKATLGAGDVQIVLDGETVTLRPSLKAALTISREAGGIMGAFRGLSDLNLDTVTGIIAVGLGKKPAEIEEAVWRTGIASLVPGCTKFVSIIANGGRPADEGDGGSEKGNPQSA
;
A
#
# COMPACT_ATOMS: atom_id res chain seq x y z
N MET A 1 24.26 -3.18 -6.26
CA MET A 1 23.50 -3.11 -4.99
C MET A 1 23.17 -1.65 -4.74
N SER A 2 21.96 -1.20 -5.06
CA SER A 2 21.52 0.15 -4.73
C SER A 2 21.47 0.29 -3.20
N LYS A 3 22.03 1.38 -2.67
CA LYS A 3 22.02 1.66 -1.23
C LYS A 3 20.56 1.95 -0.84
N ALA A 4 20.01 1.15 0.07
CA ALA A 4 18.65 1.35 0.54
C ALA A 4 18.48 2.79 1.04
N THR A 5 17.62 3.56 0.37
CA THR A 5 17.33 4.94 0.73
C THR A 5 16.21 4.94 1.77
N LEU A 6 16.39 5.70 2.86
CA LEU A 6 15.37 5.82 3.90
C LEU A 6 14.07 6.37 3.28
N GLY A 7 12.94 5.72 3.56
CA GLY A 7 11.63 6.10 3.00
C GLY A 7 11.39 5.67 1.54
N ALA A 8 12.30 4.93 0.90
CA ALA A 8 12.09 4.45 -0.47
C ALA A 8 10.80 3.61 -0.64
N GLY A 9 10.34 2.96 0.43
CA GLY A 9 9.11 2.16 0.45
C GLY A 9 7.86 2.92 0.89
N ASP A 10 7.94 4.22 1.17
CA ASP A 10 6.79 5.00 1.62
C ASP A 10 5.74 5.10 0.49
N VAL A 11 4.47 4.95 0.86
CA VAL A 11 3.34 5.05 -0.08
C VAL A 11 2.43 6.19 0.35
N GLN A 12 2.26 7.18 -0.52
CA GLN A 12 1.30 8.26 -0.29
C GLN A 12 -0.09 7.84 -0.79
N ILE A 13 -1.11 8.12 0.01
CA ILE A 13 -2.52 7.96 -0.35
C ILE A 13 -3.27 9.24 0.04
N VAL A 14 -4.42 9.47 -0.59
CA VAL A 14 -5.37 10.50 -0.16
C VAL A 14 -6.41 9.85 0.73
N LEU A 15 -6.52 10.30 1.97
CA LEU A 15 -7.48 9.82 2.97
C LEU A 15 -8.24 11.04 3.51
N ASP A 16 -9.54 11.07 3.26
CA ASP A 16 -10.44 12.16 3.68
C ASP A 16 -9.97 13.54 3.20
N GLY A 17 -9.40 13.58 1.99
CA GLY A 17 -8.84 14.80 1.38
C GLY A 17 -7.42 15.15 1.85
N GLU A 18 -6.85 14.44 2.82
CA GLU A 18 -5.48 14.64 3.29
C GLU A 18 -4.52 13.65 2.64
N THR A 19 -3.35 14.12 2.20
CA THR A 19 -2.28 13.22 1.76
C THR A 19 -1.55 12.66 2.97
N VAL A 20 -1.66 11.36 3.20
CA VAL A 20 -1.00 10.65 4.29
C VAL A 20 0.01 9.65 3.75
N THR A 21 1.02 9.30 4.55
CA THR A 21 2.12 8.41 4.14
C THR A 21 2.08 7.11 4.93
N LEU A 22 1.86 5.99 4.22
CA LEU A 22 1.99 4.64 4.76
C LEU A 22 3.47 4.23 4.77
N ARG A 23 3.97 3.85 5.94
CA ARG A 23 5.40 3.53 6.13
C ARG A 23 5.61 2.04 6.35
N PRO A 24 6.35 1.34 5.47
CA PRO A 24 6.59 -0.07 5.64
C PRO A 24 7.53 -0.31 6.82
N SER A 25 7.26 -1.35 7.59
CA SER A 25 8.10 -1.77 8.71
C SER A 25 7.94 -3.27 8.98
N LEU A 26 8.89 -3.87 9.69
CA LEU A 26 8.75 -5.26 10.13
C LEU A 26 7.49 -5.45 10.99
N LYS A 27 7.17 -4.47 11.84
CA LYS A 27 5.95 -4.49 12.64
C LYS A 27 4.72 -4.53 11.74
N ALA A 28 4.67 -3.69 10.71
CA ALA A 28 3.57 -3.67 9.76
C ALA A 28 3.42 -5.01 9.01
N ALA A 29 4.53 -5.58 8.55
CA ALA A 29 4.55 -6.87 7.87
C ALA A 29 4.00 -8.00 8.75
N LEU A 30 4.45 -8.08 10.00
CA LEU A 30 4.00 -9.09 10.96
C LEU A 30 2.52 -8.91 11.31
N THR A 31 2.05 -7.68 11.50
CA THR A 31 0.64 -7.40 11.82
C THR A 31 -0.26 -7.78 10.66
N ILE A 32 0.01 -7.29 9.45
CA ILE A 32 -0.76 -7.60 8.24
C ILE A 32 -0.79 -9.12 8.00
N SER A 33 0.36 -9.79 8.12
CA SER A 33 0.43 -11.24 7.94
C SER A 33 -0.39 -12.01 8.96
N ARG A 34 -0.50 -11.55 10.22
CA ARG A 34 -1.27 -12.25 11.26
C ARG A 34 -2.76 -12.03 11.08
N GLU A 35 -3.17 -10.79 10.80
CA GLU A 35 -4.58 -10.41 10.68
C GLU A 35 -5.21 -10.95 9.41
N ALA A 36 -4.47 -10.97 8.30
CA ALA A 36 -5.00 -11.42 7.01
C ALA A 36 -4.75 -12.91 6.71
N GLY A 37 -4.13 -13.67 7.61
CA GLY A 37 -3.77 -15.08 7.36
C GLY A 37 -2.62 -15.25 6.34
N GLY A 38 -1.72 -14.27 6.28
CA GLY A 38 -0.57 -14.21 5.38
C GLY A 38 -0.65 -13.05 4.39
N ILE A 39 0.46 -12.78 3.70
CA ILE A 39 0.54 -11.70 2.69
C ILE A 39 -0.42 -11.95 1.53
N MET A 40 -0.58 -13.20 1.08
CA MET A 40 -1.56 -13.54 0.04
C MET A 40 -3.01 -13.32 0.51
N GLY A 41 -3.29 -13.52 1.80
CA GLY A 41 -4.60 -13.20 2.36
C GLY A 41 -4.89 -11.70 2.34
N ALA A 42 -3.88 -10.85 2.56
CA ALA A 42 -4.02 -9.41 2.41
C ALA A 42 -4.35 -9.01 0.97
N PHE A 43 -3.65 -9.57 -0.03
CA PHE A 43 -3.98 -9.33 -1.44
C PHE A 43 -5.40 -9.78 -1.81
N ARG A 44 -5.85 -10.93 -1.29
CA ARG A 44 -7.20 -11.41 -1.49
C ARG A 44 -8.22 -10.43 -0.90
N GLY A 45 -8.05 -10.00 0.34
CA GLY A 45 -8.95 -9.04 0.98
C GLY A 45 -9.00 -7.68 0.25
N LEU A 46 -7.87 -7.22 -0.33
CA LEU A 46 -7.85 -6.05 -1.21
C LEU A 46 -8.65 -6.28 -2.50
N SER A 47 -8.53 -7.46 -3.13
CA SER A 47 -9.25 -7.81 -4.35
C SER A 47 -10.76 -7.95 -4.11
N ASP A 48 -11.14 -8.45 -2.94
CA ASP A 48 -12.53 -8.64 -2.51
C ASP A 48 -13.17 -7.33 -2.00
N LEU A 49 -12.44 -6.20 -2.04
CA LEU A 49 -12.87 -4.91 -1.47
C LEU A 49 -13.33 -5.06 -0.01
N ASN A 50 -12.58 -5.80 0.79
CA ASN A 50 -12.92 -6.03 2.19
C ASN A 50 -12.57 -4.81 3.04
N LEU A 51 -13.58 -4.13 3.60
CA LEU A 51 -13.43 -2.88 4.36
C LEU A 51 -12.48 -3.02 5.56
N ASP A 52 -12.59 -4.11 6.33
CA ASP A 52 -11.74 -4.34 7.50
C ASP A 52 -10.28 -4.52 7.10
N THR A 53 -10.04 -5.24 6.00
CA THR A 53 -8.69 -5.46 5.45
C THR A 53 -8.08 -4.14 4.99
N VAL A 54 -8.82 -3.33 4.22
CA VAL A 54 -8.34 -2.01 3.75
C VAL A 54 -8.03 -1.11 4.95
N THR A 55 -8.94 -1.03 5.91
CA THR A 55 -8.79 -0.20 7.11
C THR A 55 -7.61 -0.65 7.95
N GLY A 56 -7.46 -1.95 8.19
CA GLY A 56 -6.33 -2.52 8.93
C GLY A 56 -4.98 -2.22 8.30
N ILE A 57 -4.86 -2.39 6.98
CA ILE A 57 -3.63 -2.09 6.23
C ILE A 57 -3.25 -0.61 6.36
N ILE A 58 -4.20 0.31 6.17
CA ILE A 58 -3.95 1.76 6.29
C ILE A 58 -3.57 2.12 7.73
N ALA A 59 -4.31 1.62 8.72
CA ALA A 59 -4.05 1.91 10.13
C ALA A 59 -2.62 1.48 10.51
N VAL A 60 -2.23 0.27 10.12
CA VAL A 60 -0.89 -0.26 10.35
C VAL A 60 0.18 0.57 9.65
N GLY A 61 -0.04 0.96 8.39
CA GLY A 61 0.88 1.83 7.64
C GLY A 61 1.06 3.22 8.26
N LEU A 62 0.02 3.74 8.94
CA LEU A 62 0.05 5.01 9.66
C LEU A 62 0.55 4.88 11.12
N GLY A 63 0.72 3.66 11.63
CA GLY A 63 1.02 3.42 13.04
C GLY A 63 -0.15 3.75 13.98
N LYS A 64 -1.38 3.70 13.48
CA LYS A 64 -2.64 3.99 14.20
C LYS A 64 -3.45 2.70 14.42
N LYS A 65 -4.51 2.78 15.22
CA LYS A 65 -5.54 1.74 15.34
C LYS A 65 -6.64 1.95 14.29
N PRO A 66 -7.34 0.89 13.84
CA PRO A 66 -8.47 1.00 12.91
C PRO A 66 -9.54 2.00 13.36
N ALA A 67 -9.91 1.97 14.63
CA ALA A 67 -10.91 2.88 15.22
C ALA A 67 -10.54 4.38 15.12
N GLU A 68 -9.27 4.72 14.87
CA GLU A 68 -8.83 6.11 14.69
C GLU A 68 -9.02 6.62 13.25
N ILE A 69 -9.29 5.73 12.28
CA ILE A 69 -9.34 6.07 10.85
C ILE A 69 -10.54 5.49 10.09
N GLU A 70 -11.32 4.59 10.68
CA GLU A 70 -12.41 3.86 10.01
C GLU A 70 -13.42 4.81 9.35
N GLU A 71 -13.77 5.91 10.01
CA GLU A 71 -14.63 6.97 9.49
C GLU A 71 -14.04 7.69 8.27
N ALA A 72 -12.72 7.97 8.31
CA ALA A 72 -12.01 8.60 7.19
C ALA A 72 -11.91 7.65 5.97
N VAL A 73 -11.69 6.35 6.23
CA VAL A 73 -11.69 5.31 5.20
C VAL A 73 -13.07 5.20 4.56
N TRP A 74 -14.14 5.17 5.37
CA TRP A 74 -15.52 5.13 4.89
C TRP A 74 -15.86 6.31 3.99
N ARG A 75 -15.57 7.55 4.44
CA ARG A 75 -15.81 8.77 3.64
C ARG A 75 -15.02 8.81 2.33
N THR A 76 -13.82 8.26 2.31
CA THR A 76 -12.97 8.22 1.11
C THR A 76 -13.42 7.17 0.09
N GLY A 77 -13.96 6.06 0.59
CA GLY A 77 -14.36 4.91 -0.21
C GLY A 77 -13.19 3.97 -0.53
N ILE A 78 -13.34 2.69 -0.22
CA ILE A 78 -12.26 1.70 -0.32
C ILE A 78 -11.75 1.46 -1.75
N ALA A 79 -12.59 1.62 -2.77
CA ALA A 79 -12.20 1.41 -4.16
C ALA A 79 -11.06 2.34 -4.61
N SER A 80 -11.03 3.58 -4.11
CA SER A 80 -9.96 4.55 -4.41
C SER A 80 -8.68 4.28 -3.61
N LEU A 81 -8.80 3.63 -2.45
CA LEU A 81 -7.70 3.34 -1.53
C LEU A 81 -6.94 2.04 -1.88
N VAL A 82 -7.61 1.08 -2.52
CA VAL A 82 -7.04 -0.23 -2.87
C VAL A 82 -5.74 -0.14 -3.67
N PRO A 83 -5.59 0.70 -4.72
CA PRO A 83 -4.32 0.79 -5.46
C PRO A 83 -3.12 1.16 -4.56
N GLY A 84 -3.31 2.11 -3.64
CA GLY A 84 -2.28 2.50 -2.66
C GLY A 84 -1.98 1.37 -1.68
N CYS A 85 -3.01 0.68 -1.18
CA CYS A 85 -2.84 -0.46 -0.28
C CYS A 85 -2.14 -1.65 -0.97
N THR A 86 -2.48 -1.96 -2.22
CA THR A 86 -1.83 -3.02 -3.01
C THR A 86 -0.36 -2.71 -3.21
N LYS A 87 -0.01 -1.46 -3.54
CA LYS A 87 1.38 -1.03 -3.63
C LYS A 87 2.11 -1.21 -2.30
N PHE A 88 1.49 -0.79 -1.20
CA PHE A 88 2.06 -0.91 0.13
C PHE A 88 2.29 -2.37 0.54
N VAL A 89 1.30 -3.26 0.33
CA VAL A 89 1.43 -4.70 0.63
C VAL A 89 2.50 -5.35 -0.25
N SER A 90 2.66 -4.93 -1.51
CA SER A 90 3.74 -5.41 -2.39
C SER A 90 5.12 -5.02 -1.88
N ILE A 91 5.28 -3.79 -1.39
CA ILE A 91 6.52 -3.30 -0.76
C ILE A 91 6.81 -4.09 0.53
N ILE A 92 5.78 -4.35 1.35
CA ILE A 92 5.89 -5.20 2.54
C ILE A 92 6.36 -6.60 2.16
N ALA A 93 5.78 -7.21 1.12
CA ALA A 93 6.16 -8.53 0.63
C ALA A 93 7.63 -8.58 0.18
N ASN A 94 8.17 -7.47 -0.31
CA ASN A 94 9.58 -7.31 -0.71
C ASN A 94 10.49 -6.82 0.44
N GLY A 95 10.11 -7.07 1.69
CA GLY A 95 10.92 -6.72 2.87
C GLY A 95 10.96 -5.22 3.16
N GLY A 96 9.91 -4.49 2.78
CA GLY A 96 9.77 -3.05 3.02
C GLY A 96 10.48 -2.16 2.01
N ARG A 97 10.95 -2.72 0.90
CA ARG A 97 11.58 -1.98 -0.20
C ARG A 97 10.72 -2.08 -1.45
N PRO A 98 10.68 -1.04 -2.30
CA PRO A 98 10.18 -1.22 -3.67
C PRO A 98 10.88 -2.39 -4.34
N ALA A 99 10.18 -3.10 -5.22
CA ALA A 99 10.89 -3.98 -6.15
C ALA A 99 11.95 -3.14 -6.87
N ASP A 100 13.16 -3.67 -7.01
CA ASP A 100 14.11 -3.04 -7.92
C ASP A 100 13.42 -3.00 -9.28
N GLU A 101 13.20 -1.81 -9.82
CA GLU A 101 12.88 -1.66 -11.23
C GLU A 101 14.09 -2.21 -11.99
N GLY A 102 14.08 -3.51 -12.27
CA GLY A 102 14.87 -4.04 -13.36
C GLY A 102 14.40 -3.29 -14.59
N ASP A 103 15.30 -2.46 -15.14
CA ASP A 103 15.21 -1.77 -16.43
C ASP A 103 14.18 -2.43 -17.37
N GLY A 104 12.97 -1.90 -17.35
CA GLY A 104 11.77 -2.57 -17.83
C GLY A 104 10.84 -1.57 -18.49
N GLY A 105 11.36 -0.87 -19.50
CA GLY A 105 10.56 -0.16 -20.50
C GLY A 105 10.09 1.21 -20.06
N SER A 106 10.95 2.21 -20.26
CA SER A 106 10.45 3.52 -20.66
C SER A 106 9.79 3.37 -22.04
N GLU A 107 8.49 3.14 -22.09
CA GLU A 107 7.68 3.50 -23.27
C GLU A 107 7.63 5.02 -23.33
N LYS A 108 8.74 5.59 -23.81
CA LYS A 108 8.72 6.88 -24.48
C LYS A 108 7.67 6.80 -25.58
N GLY A 109 6.72 7.72 -25.53
CA GLY A 109 5.61 7.79 -26.47
C GLY A 109 6.09 7.70 -27.92
N ASN A 110 5.33 6.98 -28.73
CA ASN A 110 5.38 7.15 -30.17
C ASN A 110 4.16 7.99 -30.60
N PRO A 111 4.35 9.23 -31.10
CA PRO A 111 3.28 9.95 -31.78
C PRO A 111 3.09 9.28 -33.14
N GLN A 112 1.94 8.66 -33.37
CA GLN A 112 1.59 8.23 -34.73
C GLN A 112 0.66 9.26 -35.34
N SER A 113 1.28 10.23 -36.02
CA SER A 113 0.67 11.05 -37.05
C SER A 113 1.17 10.54 -38.39
N ALA A 114 0.29 9.94 -39.19
CA ALA A 114 0.31 9.92 -40.66
C ALA A 114 -1.05 9.42 -41.16
#